data_AF-A0A965KNM3-F1
#
_entry.id   AF-A0A965KNM3-F1
#
_cell.length_a   1.000
_cell.length_b   1.000
_cell.length_c   1.000
_cell.angle_alpha   90.00
_cell.angle_beta   90.00
_cell.angle_gamma   90.00
#
_symmetry.space_group_name_H-M   'P 1'
#
loop_
_entity.id
_entity.type
_entity.pdbx_description
1 polymer ?
#
loop_
_entity_poly.entity_id
_entity_poly.type
_entity_poly.pdbx_seq_one_letter_code
_entity_poly.pdbx_strand_id
1 'polypeptide(L)'
;GHGSKSLLKDLTAYSLPAHLAAISEAATAPQVTLLGYSMGGRLALHWAIAHPERVRRLILVGASPGLATPEERAERRLGDATLAEFIRTRGLEAFFKYWHNQTFFQPMLRLPKEQLDPILARRAQNNPEGLALSLENVGTGTLPSLWHRLKELRVPVDLVTGEHDVKFTRLAREMGAHLPKARHSLIEGAGHAVHLEKPADLAMLLSA
;
A
#
# COMPACT_ATOMS: atom_id res chain seq x y z
N GLY A 1 1.53 0.16 14.52
CA GLY A 1 1.64 1.57 14.08
C GLY A 1 0.32 2.12 13.58
N HIS A 2 -0.40 1.35 12.76
CA HIS A 2 -1.62 1.78 12.08
C HIS A 2 -2.90 1.39 12.85
N GLY A 3 -3.81 2.34 13.10
CA GLY A 3 -5.13 2.11 13.70
C GLY A 3 -5.10 1.54 15.13
N SER A 4 -6.20 0.91 15.56
CA SER A 4 -6.42 0.44 16.94
C SER A 4 -5.57 -0.76 17.37
N LYS A 5 -4.87 -1.43 16.44
CA LYS A 5 -3.82 -2.43 16.76
C LYS A 5 -2.46 -1.75 17.01
N SER A 6 -2.47 -0.53 17.55
CA SER A 6 -1.32 0.38 17.67
C SER A 6 -0.31 0.03 18.77
N LEU A 7 -0.48 -1.08 19.49
CA LEU A 7 0.49 -1.46 20.52
C LEU A 7 1.81 -1.86 19.85
N LEU A 8 2.81 -0.99 20.00
CA LEU A 8 4.21 -1.33 19.78
C LEU A 8 4.54 -2.50 20.71
N LYS A 9 4.56 -3.71 20.16
CA LYS A 9 4.99 -4.89 20.93
C LYS A 9 6.51 -4.93 21.05
N ASP A 10 7.21 -4.59 19.97
CA ASP A 10 8.67 -4.63 19.78
C ASP A 10 9.02 -3.90 18.47
N LEU A 11 10.24 -3.33 18.35
CA LEU A 11 10.84 -2.82 17.13
C LEU A 11 10.85 -3.85 15.97
N THR A 12 11.08 -5.14 16.26
CA THR A 12 11.12 -6.21 15.25
C THR A 12 9.77 -6.46 14.56
N ALA A 13 8.67 -6.01 15.18
CA ALA A 13 7.31 -6.14 14.66
C ALA A 13 7.06 -5.36 13.36
N TYR A 14 8.00 -4.49 12.95
CA TYR A 14 7.91 -3.70 11.72
C TYR A 14 8.70 -4.27 10.56
N SER A 15 9.35 -5.42 10.74
CA SER A 15 10.07 -6.10 9.66
C SER A 15 9.11 -6.65 8.59
N LEU A 16 9.62 -6.90 7.38
CA LEU A 16 8.85 -7.58 6.33
C LEU A 16 8.35 -8.96 6.81
N PRO A 17 9.18 -9.86 7.39
CA PRO A 17 8.70 -11.15 7.91
C PRO A 17 7.55 -11.02 8.92
N ALA A 18 7.61 -10.03 9.83
CA ALA A 18 6.54 -9.82 10.80
C ALA A 18 5.20 -9.44 10.13
N HIS A 19 5.25 -8.57 9.11
CA HIS A 19 4.06 -8.23 8.33
C HIS A 19 3.52 -9.41 7.52
N LEU A 20 4.40 -10.23 6.93
CA LEU A 20 3.99 -11.43 6.21
C LEU A 20 3.36 -12.47 7.14
N ALA A 21 3.91 -12.64 8.35
CA ALA A 21 3.33 -13.50 9.38
C ALA A 21 1.93 -13.03 9.78
N ALA A 22 1.72 -11.71 9.97
CA ALA A 22 0.40 -11.16 10.25
C ALA A 22 -0.61 -11.39 9.11
N ILE A 23 -0.17 -11.39 7.85
CA ILE A 23 -1.03 -11.76 6.71
C ILE A 23 -1.37 -13.25 6.78
N SER A 24 -0.40 -14.12 7.07
CA SER A 24 -0.62 -15.57 7.22
C SER A 24 -1.58 -15.90 8.36
N GLU A 25 -1.48 -15.21 9.50
CA GLU A 25 -2.40 -15.37 10.63
C GLU A 25 -3.85 -14.97 10.27
N ALA A 26 -4.01 -13.92 9.46
CA ALA A 26 -5.32 -13.47 9.02
C ALA A 26 -5.91 -14.34 7.90
N ALA A 27 -5.06 -14.92 7.04
CA ALA A 27 -5.46 -15.78 5.95
C ALA A 27 -5.68 -17.22 6.46
N THR A 28 -6.78 -17.50 7.15
CA THR A 28 -7.01 -18.82 7.76
C THR A 28 -7.42 -19.91 6.76
N ALA A 29 -8.03 -19.54 5.63
CA ALA A 29 -8.45 -20.49 4.59
C ALA A 29 -7.26 -21.04 3.79
N PRO A 30 -7.34 -22.28 3.23
CA PRO A 30 -6.26 -22.86 2.42
C PRO A 30 -5.84 -22.00 1.23
N GLN A 31 -6.79 -21.32 0.59
CA GLN A 31 -6.55 -20.31 -0.43
C GLN A 31 -7.39 -19.07 -0.16
N VAL A 32 -6.82 -17.90 -0.40
CA VAL A 32 -7.49 -16.61 -0.20
C VAL A 32 -7.41 -15.72 -1.43
N THR A 33 -8.40 -14.85 -1.61
CA THR A 33 -8.25 -13.64 -2.42
C THR A 33 -7.60 -12.58 -1.56
N LEU A 34 -6.42 -12.10 -1.95
CA LEU A 34 -5.69 -11.10 -1.18
C LEU A 34 -5.84 -9.73 -1.83
N LEU A 35 -6.38 -8.76 -1.10
CA LEU A 35 -6.47 -7.36 -1.52
C LEU A 35 -5.49 -6.51 -0.70
N GLY A 36 -4.63 -5.77 -1.38
CA GLY A 36 -3.69 -4.84 -0.76
C GLY A 36 -3.75 -3.46 -1.40
N TYR A 37 -3.85 -2.42 -0.56
CA TYR A 37 -3.81 -1.02 -0.98
C TYR A 37 -2.44 -0.39 -0.67
N SER A 38 -1.81 0.23 -1.67
CA SER A 38 -0.56 1.00 -1.53
C SER A 38 0.55 0.23 -0.82
N MET A 39 0.93 0.61 0.42
CA MET A 39 1.86 -0.19 1.24
C MET A 39 1.36 -1.62 1.47
N GLY A 40 0.07 -1.79 1.79
CA GLY A 40 -0.53 -3.11 1.93
C GLY A 40 -0.50 -3.91 0.63
N GLY A 41 -0.55 -3.24 -0.53
CA GLY A 41 -0.36 -3.87 -1.84
C GLY A 41 1.06 -4.39 -2.05
N ARG A 42 2.08 -3.63 -1.65
CA ARG A 42 3.48 -4.09 -1.64
C ARG A 42 3.65 -5.33 -0.77
N LEU A 43 3.11 -5.31 0.46
CA LEU A 43 3.17 -6.45 1.38
C LEU A 43 2.39 -7.67 0.83
N ALA A 44 1.22 -7.44 0.25
CA ALA A 44 0.43 -8.50 -0.39
C ALA A 44 1.18 -9.15 -1.56
N LEU A 45 1.90 -8.36 -2.36
CA LEU A 45 2.73 -8.87 -3.45
C LEU A 45 3.89 -9.74 -2.92
N HIS A 46 4.59 -9.29 -1.87
CA HIS A 46 5.62 -10.11 -1.22
C HIS A 46 5.04 -11.43 -0.68
N TRP A 47 3.87 -11.39 -0.03
CA TRP A 47 3.22 -12.57 0.51
C TRP A 47 2.80 -13.53 -0.60
N ALA A 48 2.17 -13.02 -1.66
CA ALA A 48 1.68 -13.83 -2.76
C ALA A 48 2.81 -14.55 -3.53
N ILE A 49 3.97 -13.91 -3.63
CA ILE A 49 5.16 -14.51 -4.24
C ILE A 49 5.80 -15.56 -3.31
N ALA A 50 5.74 -15.37 -1.98
CA ALA A 50 6.26 -16.33 -1.01
C ALA A 50 5.34 -17.55 -0.81
N HIS A 51 4.03 -17.38 -1.04
CA HIS A 51 3.00 -18.39 -0.82
C HIS A 51 2.04 -18.51 -2.02
N PRO A 52 2.53 -18.78 -3.25
CA PRO A 52 1.69 -18.78 -4.44
C PRO A 52 0.55 -19.81 -4.38
N GLU A 53 0.75 -20.94 -3.71
CA GLU A 53 -0.24 -21.99 -3.49
C GLU A 53 -1.42 -21.55 -2.62
N ARG A 54 -1.21 -20.51 -1.80
CA ARG A 54 -2.19 -19.94 -0.87
C ARG A 54 -3.02 -18.81 -1.47
N VAL A 55 -2.72 -18.39 -2.69
CA VAL A 55 -3.39 -17.26 -3.36
C VAL A 55 -4.31 -17.79 -4.45
N ARG A 56 -5.60 -17.45 -4.37
CA ARG A 56 -6.56 -17.68 -5.46
C ARG A 56 -6.54 -16.54 -6.48
N ARG A 57 -6.45 -15.30 -5.99
CA ARG A 57 -6.49 -14.04 -6.76
C ARG A 57 -5.80 -12.96 -5.95
N LEU A 58 -5.01 -12.11 -6.60
CA LEU A 58 -4.34 -10.97 -5.97
C LEU A 58 -4.93 -9.67 -6.53
N ILE A 59 -5.25 -8.73 -5.64
CA ILE A 59 -5.85 -7.45 -6.01
C ILE A 59 -5.00 -6.33 -5.41
N LEU A 60 -4.47 -5.47 -6.27
CA LEU A 60 -3.52 -4.43 -5.92
C LEU A 60 -4.10 -3.07 -6.26
N VAL A 61 -4.48 -2.31 -5.22
CA VAL A 61 -5.04 -0.96 -5.36
C VAL A 61 -3.92 0.06 -5.15
N GLY A 62 -3.55 0.80 -6.20
CA GLY A 62 -2.51 1.85 -6.11
C GLY A 62 -1.19 1.33 -5.54
N ALA A 63 -0.74 0.14 -5.95
CA ALA A 63 0.47 -0.50 -5.44
C ALA A 63 1.62 -0.48 -6.46
N SER A 64 2.80 -0.89 -6.02
CA SER A 64 3.97 -1.08 -6.88
C SER A 64 4.75 -2.34 -6.46
N PRO A 65 5.67 -2.86 -7.29
CA PRO A 65 6.53 -3.97 -6.91
C PRO A 65 7.83 -3.49 -6.24
N GLY A 66 7.87 -2.25 -5.73
CA GLY A 66 9.08 -1.60 -5.23
C GLY A 66 9.79 -0.76 -6.28
N LEU A 67 10.94 -0.20 -5.90
CA LEU A 67 11.83 0.56 -6.78
C LEU A 67 12.80 -0.39 -7.49
N ALA A 68 13.13 -0.11 -8.75
CA ALA A 68 13.81 -1.06 -9.60
C ALA A 68 15.28 -1.23 -9.21
N THR A 69 15.97 -0.12 -8.93
CA THR A 69 17.42 -0.14 -8.73
C THR A 69 17.83 0.04 -7.26
N PRO A 70 19.02 -0.45 -6.86
CA PRO A 70 19.59 -0.19 -5.54
C PRO A 70 19.73 1.29 -5.21
N GLU A 71 20.03 2.13 -6.20
CA GLU A 71 20.25 3.57 -6.06
C GLU A 71 18.94 4.29 -5.75
N GLU A 72 17.88 4.04 -6.52
CA GLU A 72 16.53 4.57 -6.25
C GLU A 72 16.07 4.17 -4.84
N ARG A 73 16.33 2.91 -4.45
CA ARG A 73 16.01 2.41 -3.11
C ARG A 73 16.82 3.13 -2.03
N ALA A 74 18.11 3.39 -2.26
CA ALA A 74 18.96 4.10 -1.31
C ALA A 74 18.50 5.54 -1.10
N GLU A 75 18.22 6.28 -2.18
CA GLU A 75 17.66 7.62 -2.12
C GLU A 75 16.32 7.61 -1.38
N ARG A 76 15.44 6.66 -1.70
CA ARG A 76 14.15 6.56 -1.04
C ARG A 76 14.26 6.24 0.46
N ARG A 77 15.25 5.45 0.88
CA ARG A 77 15.49 5.19 2.32
C ARG A 77 15.87 6.47 3.08
N LEU A 78 16.67 7.35 2.47
CA LEU A 78 16.99 8.66 3.08
C LEU A 78 15.72 9.51 3.24
N GLY A 79 14.86 9.53 2.22
CA GLY A 79 13.55 10.21 2.29
C GLY A 79 12.61 9.61 3.35
N ASP A 80 12.50 8.28 3.39
CA ASP A 80 11.69 7.56 4.38
C ASP A 80 12.20 7.83 5.81
N ALA A 81 13.53 7.85 6.04
CA ALA A 81 14.15 8.19 7.32
C ALA A 81 13.91 9.66 7.72
N THR A 82 13.97 10.58 6.76
CA THR A 82 13.65 12.00 7.00
C THR A 82 12.19 12.18 7.43
N LEU A 83 11.27 11.45 6.81
CA LEU A 83 9.85 11.47 7.19
C LEU A 83 9.62 10.81 8.56
N ALA A 84 10.33 9.72 8.87
CA ALA A 84 10.28 9.08 10.17
C ALA A 84 10.73 10.05 11.29
N GLU A 85 11.85 10.74 11.09
CA GLU A 85 12.34 11.75 12.02
C GLU A 85 11.39 12.95 12.13
N PHE A 86 10.78 13.37 11.01
CA PHE A 86 9.76 14.42 11.02
C PHE A 86 8.55 14.03 11.89
N ILE A 87 8.10 12.78 11.82
CA ILE A 87 7.02 12.28 12.70
C ILE A 87 7.46 12.33 14.17
N ARG A 88 8.67 11.86 14.49
CA ARG A 88 9.20 11.81 15.86
C ARG A 88 9.36 13.20 16.47
N THR A 89 9.82 14.17 15.69
CA THR A 89 10.16 15.51 16.16
C THR A 89 9.01 16.52 16.08
N ARG A 90 8.10 16.37 15.10
CA ARG A 90 7.04 17.34 14.82
C ARG A 90 5.63 16.79 15.00
N GLY A 91 5.50 15.49 15.25
CA GLY A 91 4.23 14.83 15.51
C GLY A 91 3.36 14.59 14.28
N LEU A 92 2.28 13.84 14.49
CA LEU A 92 1.40 13.38 13.41
C LEU A 92 0.62 14.50 12.73
N GLU A 93 0.25 15.55 13.45
CA GLU A 93 -0.49 16.67 12.87
C GLU A 93 0.34 17.37 11.78
N ALA A 94 1.60 17.70 12.09
CA ALA A 94 2.52 18.31 11.13
C ALA A 94 2.83 17.35 9.97
N PHE A 95 3.07 16.07 10.29
CA PHE A 95 3.27 15.02 9.29
C PHE A 95 2.09 14.93 8.32
N PHE A 96 0.86 14.85 8.80
CA PHE A 96 -0.30 14.71 7.91
C PHE A 96 -0.60 15.97 7.10
N LYS A 97 -0.39 17.18 7.67
CA LYS A 97 -0.46 18.43 6.89
C LYS A 97 0.50 18.40 5.70
N TYR A 98 1.74 17.97 5.92
CA TYR A 98 2.73 17.79 4.85
C TYR A 98 2.32 16.67 3.88
N TRP A 99 2.00 15.50 4.43
CA TRP A 99 1.77 14.27 3.68
C TRP A 99 0.54 14.35 2.76
N HIS A 100 -0.56 14.95 3.24
CA HIS A 100 -1.79 15.11 2.46
C HIS A 100 -1.70 16.21 1.40
N ASN A 101 -0.71 17.10 1.48
CA ASN A 101 -0.49 18.12 0.47
C ASN A 101 0.02 17.54 -0.88
N GLN A 102 0.38 16.25 -0.91
CA GLN A 102 0.76 15.57 -2.15
C GLN A 102 -0.44 15.46 -3.11
N THR A 103 -0.21 15.75 -4.39
CA THR A 103 -1.26 15.87 -5.43
C THR A 103 -2.19 14.65 -5.51
N PHE A 104 -1.66 13.44 -5.33
CA PHE A 104 -2.45 12.21 -5.45
C PHE A 104 -3.43 11.97 -4.28
N PHE A 105 -3.34 12.74 -3.19
CA PHE A 105 -4.35 12.75 -2.12
C PHE A 105 -5.42 13.84 -2.29
N GLN A 106 -5.25 14.76 -3.24
CA GLN A 106 -6.21 15.85 -3.46
C GLN A 106 -7.64 15.36 -3.70
N PRO A 107 -7.89 14.28 -4.47
CA PRO A 107 -9.24 13.73 -4.61
C PRO A 107 -9.87 13.29 -3.27
N MET A 108 -9.14 12.55 -2.43
CA MET A 108 -9.57 12.18 -1.07
C MET A 108 -9.86 13.41 -0.20
N LEU A 109 -9.06 14.48 -0.29
CA LEU A 109 -9.28 15.70 0.49
C LEU A 109 -10.50 16.52 0.03
N ARG A 110 -11.06 16.24 -1.15
CA ARG A 110 -12.29 16.88 -1.67
C ARG A 110 -13.56 16.11 -1.32
N LEU A 111 -13.44 15.00 -0.59
CA LEU A 111 -14.61 14.25 -0.13
C LEU A 111 -15.49 15.11 0.79
N PRO A 112 -16.82 14.86 0.82
CA PRO A 112 -17.70 15.47 1.80
C PRO A 112 -17.18 15.28 3.23
N LYS A 113 -17.40 16.27 4.08
CA LYS A 113 -16.86 16.29 5.45
C LYS A 113 -17.26 15.05 6.25
N GLU A 114 -18.49 14.58 6.06
CA GLU A 114 -19.06 13.40 6.70
C GLU A 114 -18.28 12.11 6.36
N GLN A 115 -17.61 12.08 5.19
CA GLN A 115 -16.76 10.98 4.76
C GLN A 115 -15.29 11.22 5.12
N LEU A 116 -14.80 12.46 5.00
CA LEU A 116 -13.41 12.82 5.23
C LEU A 116 -13.03 12.81 6.72
N ASP A 117 -13.87 13.35 7.60
CA ASP A 117 -13.57 13.50 9.02
C ASP A 117 -13.26 12.15 9.70
N PRO A 118 -14.04 11.07 9.49
CA PRO A 118 -13.70 9.75 10.03
C PRO A 118 -12.35 9.21 9.54
N ILE A 119 -11.97 9.48 8.28
CA ILE A 119 -10.68 9.08 7.70
C ILE A 119 -9.55 9.80 8.43
N LEU A 120 -9.67 11.12 8.61
CA LEU A 120 -8.67 11.94 9.29
C LEU A 120 -8.56 11.58 10.78
N ALA A 121 -9.70 11.41 11.46
CA ALA A 121 -9.75 10.98 12.85
C ALA A 121 -9.07 9.63 13.08
N ARG A 122 -9.32 8.65 12.20
CA ARG A 122 -8.63 7.35 12.25
C ARG A 122 -7.12 7.48 12.04
N ARG A 123 -6.67 8.35 11.14
CA ARG A 123 -5.24 8.60 10.91
C ARG A 123 -4.57 9.27 12.11
N ALA A 124 -5.28 10.18 12.78
CA ALA A 124 -4.81 10.83 14.01
C ALA A 124 -4.61 9.85 15.17
N GLN A 125 -5.29 8.69 15.15
CA GLN A 125 -5.12 7.62 16.15
C GLN A 125 -3.94 6.68 15.87
N ASN A 126 -3.17 6.90 14.79
CA ASN A 126 -1.97 6.11 14.56
C ASN A 126 -0.94 6.35 15.66
N ASN A 127 -0.09 5.35 15.92
CA ASN A 127 1.05 5.53 16.82
C ASN A 127 2.20 6.19 16.03
N PRO A 128 2.73 7.36 16.48
CA PRO A 128 3.78 8.08 15.75
C PRO A 128 5.02 7.23 15.48
N GLU A 129 5.56 6.60 16.52
CA GLU A 129 6.75 5.77 16.42
C GLU A 129 6.51 4.55 15.51
N GLY A 130 5.31 3.96 15.57
CA GLY A 130 4.93 2.89 14.68
C GLY A 130 4.83 3.30 13.21
N LEU A 131 4.44 4.53 12.88
CA LEU A 131 4.50 5.01 11.50
C LEU A 131 5.94 5.27 11.05
N ALA A 132 6.77 5.84 11.93
CA ALA A 132 8.20 6.05 11.68
C ALA A 132 8.91 4.71 11.39
N LEU A 133 8.69 3.70 12.24
CA LEU A 133 9.23 2.35 12.03
C LEU A 133 8.68 1.70 10.75
N SER A 134 7.42 1.93 10.38
CA SER A 134 6.90 1.45 9.09
C SER A 134 7.62 2.07 7.90
N LEU A 135 7.93 3.37 7.93
CA LEU A 135 8.71 4.04 6.89
C LEU A 135 10.13 3.45 6.81
N GLU A 136 10.77 3.22 7.94
CA GLU A 136 12.16 2.74 7.98
C GLU A 136 12.29 1.27 7.58
N ASN A 137 11.36 0.40 8.00
CA ASN A 137 11.53 -1.05 7.90
C ASN A 137 10.72 -1.69 6.75
N VAL A 138 9.61 -1.08 6.34
CA VAL A 138 8.77 -1.54 5.21
C VAL A 138 8.41 -0.39 4.26
N GLY A 139 9.17 0.71 4.31
CA GLY A 139 9.16 1.77 3.31
C GLY A 139 9.51 1.27 1.93
N THR A 140 9.23 2.08 0.91
CA THR A 140 9.46 1.63 -0.48
C THR A 140 10.95 1.49 -0.79
N GLY A 141 11.80 2.27 -0.11
CA GLY A 141 13.25 2.15 -0.25
C GLY A 141 13.82 0.92 0.46
N THR A 142 13.16 0.47 1.53
CA THR A 142 13.63 -0.67 2.33
C THR A 142 13.19 -2.01 1.73
N LEU A 143 11.95 -2.12 1.27
CA LEU A 143 11.46 -3.37 0.67
C LEU A 143 12.30 -3.77 -0.57
N PRO A 144 12.60 -5.07 -0.74
CA PRO A 144 13.23 -5.57 -1.96
C PRO A 144 12.40 -5.29 -3.21
N SER A 145 13.08 -5.07 -4.34
CA SER A 145 12.43 -5.00 -5.65
C SER A 145 11.85 -6.36 -6.04
N LEU A 146 10.61 -6.36 -6.52
CA LEU A 146 9.91 -7.54 -7.03
C LEU A 146 9.72 -7.53 -8.55
N TRP A 147 10.24 -6.52 -9.27
CA TRP A 147 10.08 -6.40 -10.72
C TRP A 147 10.43 -7.70 -11.48
N HIS A 148 11.57 -8.30 -11.18
CA HIS A 148 12.01 -9.55 -11.83
C HIS A 148 11.21 -10.79 -11.42
N ARG A 149 10.47 -10.70 -10.30
CA ARG A 149 9.69 -11.79 -9.72
C ARG A 149 8.21 -11.75 -10.11
N LEU A 150 7.73 -10.66 -10.74
CA LEU A 150 6.34 -10.55 -11.19
C LEU A 150 5.90 -11.72 -12.06
N LYS A 151 6.79 -12.24 -12.91
CA LYS A 151 6.53 -13.41 -13.78
C LYS A 151 6.27 -14.72 -13.02
N GLU A 152 6.62 -14.80 -11.73
CA GLU A 152 6.36 -15.95 -10.87
C GLU A 152 4.86 -16.06 -10.50
N LEU A 153 4.12 -14.95 -10.55
CA LEU A 153 2.70 -14.92 -10.20
C LEU A 153 1.85 -15.51 -11.34
N ARG A 154 1.47 -16.78 -11.19
CA ARG A 154 0.61 -17.51 -12.16
C ARG A 154 -0.89 -17.39 -11.89
N VAL A 155 -1.27 -16.78 -10.76
CA VAL A 155 -2.64 -16.48 -10.36
C VAL A 155 -3.15 -15.21 -11.07
N PRO A 156 -4.47 -15.01 -11.20
CA PRO A 156 -5.02 -13.74 -11.65
C PRO A 156 -4.61 -12.58 -10.75
N VAL A 157 -4.14 -11.49 -11.35
CA VAL A 157 -3.76 -10.25 -10.65
C VAL A 157 -4.56 -9.07 -11.19
N ASP A 158 -5.37 -8.47 -10.34
CA ASP A 158 -6.05 -7.20 -10.62
C ASP A 158 -5.19 -6.03 -10.16
N LEU A 159 -4.87 -5.16 -11.09
CA LEU A 159 -4.25 -3.87 -10.83
C LEU A 159 -5.34 -2.82 -10.90
N VAL A 160 -5.58 -2.09 -9.81
CA VAL A 160 -6.65 -1.10 -9.72
C VAL A 160 -6.05 0.26 -9.38
N THR A 161 -6.36 1.27 -10.17
CA THR A 161 -5.87 2.64 -9.95
C THR A 161 -6.97 3.65 -10.19
N GLY A 162 -6.94 4.80 -9.52
CA GLY A 162 -7.79 5.93 -9.88
C GLY A 162 -7.23 6.70 -11.07
N GLU A 163 -8.12 7.28 -11.88
CA GLU A 163 -7.77 8.12 -13.04
C GLU A 163 -6.78 9.25 -12.72
N HIS A 164 -6.94 9.90 -11.57
CA HIS A 164 -6.09 11.01 -11.14
C HIS A 164 -4.76 10.55 -10.51
N ASP A 165 -4.53 9.24 -10.37
CA ASP A 165 -3.29 8.69 -9.80
C ASP A 165 -2.27 8.32 -10.89
N VAL A 166 -1.84 9.34 -11.64
CA VAL A 166 -0.97 9.22 -12.83
C VAL A 166 0.25 8.32 -12.58
N LYS A 167 0.90 8.48 -11.42
CA LYS A 167 2.09 7.71 -11.06
C LYS A 167 1.79 6.22 -10.96
N PHE A 168 0.77 5.83 -10.19
CA PHE A 168 0.46 4.41 -9.98
C PHE A 168 -0.28 3.81 -11.17
N THR A 169 -1.02 4.58 -11.96
CA THR A 169 -1.57 4.13 -13.26
C THR A 169 -0.44 3.74 -14.22
N ARG A 170 0.64 4.53 -14.29
CA ARG A 170 1.82 4.15 -15.09
C ARG A 170 2.47 2.88 -14.56
N LEU A 171 2.72 2.80 -13.25
CA LEU A 171 3.31 1.61 -12.61
C LEU A 171 2.44 0.35 -12.81
N ALA A 172 1.11 0.48 -12.75
CA ALA A 172 0.20 -0.62 -12.99
C ALA A 172 0.30 -1.14 -14.44
N ARG A 173 0.39 -0.24 -15.43
CA ARG A 173 0.62 -0.64 -16.83
C ARG A 173 1.95 -1.36 -17.01
N GLU A 174 3.03 -0.84 -16.41
CA GLU A 174 4.36 -1.47 -16.43
C GLU A 174 4.33 -2.85 -15.76
N MET A 175 3.73 -2.98 -14.57
CA MET A 175 3.54 -4.27 -13.90
C MET A 175 2.75 -5.26 -14.76
N GLY A 176 1.70 -4.78 -15.43
CA GLY A 176 0.85 -5.59 -16.31
C GLY A 176 1.63 -6.23 -17.47
N ALA A 177 2.69 -5.58 -17.96
CA ALA A 177 3.56 -6.14 -19.00
C ALA A 177 4.42 -7.32 -18.51
N HIS A 178 4.66 -7.44 -17.20
CA HIS A 178 5.45 -8.52 -16.60
C HIS A 178 4.62 -9.63 -15.96
N LEU A 179 3.35 -9.36 -15.68
CA LEU A 179 2.42 -10.26 -15.00
C LEU A 179 1.70 -11.17 -16.01
N PRO A 180 1.83 -12.51 -15.92
CA PRO A 180 1.24 -13.43 -16.89
C PRO A 180 -0.29 -13.38 -17.02
N LYS A 181 -0.98 -12.97 -15.96
CA LYS A 181 -2.45 -12.90 -15.88
C LYS A 181 -2.91 -11.60 -15.21
N ALA A 182 -2.45 -10.47 -15.73
CA ALA A 182 -2.85 -9.16 -15.22
C ALA A 182 -4.11 -8.62 -15.91
N ARG A 183 -4.93 -7.92 -15.12
CA ARG A 183 -5.98 -7.03 -15.60
C ARG A 183 -5.80 -5.67 -14.93
N HIS A 184 -5.62 -4.61 -15.72
CA HIS A 184 -5.58 -3.25 -15.19
C HIS A 184 -6.94 -2.58 -15.34
N SER A 185 -7.50 -2.09 -14.23
CA SER A 185 -8.76 -1.37 -14.17
C SER A 185 -8.54 0.04 -13.65
N LEU A 186 -9.04 1.03 -14.39
CA LEU A 186 -8.99 2.44 -14.04
C LEU A 186 -10.36 2.87 -13.50
N ILE A 187 -10.40 3.48 -12.31
CA ILE A 187 -11.64 4.02 -11.73
C ILE A 187 -11.72 5.53 -12.00
N GLU A 188 -12.73 5.93 -12.76
CA GLU A 188 -12.95 7.31 -13.20
C GLU A 188 -13.18 8.25 -12.00
N GLY A 189 -12.56 9.44 -12.07
CA GLY A 189 -12.66 10.47 -11.04
C GLY A 189 -11.99 10.15 -9.69
N ALA A 190 -11.42 8.95 -9.51
CA ALA A 190 -10.67 8.59 -8.30
C ALA A 190 -9.17 8.96 -8.41
N GLY A 191 -8.53 9.22 -7.28
CA GLY A 191 -7.10 9.33 -7.08
C GLY A 191 -6.51 8.08 -6.43
N HIS A 192 -5.55 8.27 -5.53
CA HIS A 192 -4.80 7.14 -4.95
C HIS A 192 -5.67 6.25 -4.07
N ALA A 193 -6.55 6.84 -3.24
CA ALA A 193 -7.32 6.12 -2.25
C ALA A 193 -8.69 5.67 -2.79
N VAL A 194 -8.70 4.94 -3.92
CA VAL A 194 -9.92 4.49 -4.62
C VAL A 194 -10.99 3.92 -3.68
N HIS A 195 -10.59 3.07 -2.73
CA HIS A 195 -11.48 2.44 -1.74
C HIS A 195 -12.19 3.43 -0.79
N LEU A 196 -11.65 4.64 -0.61
CA LEU A 196 -12.29 5.70 0.18
C LEU A 196 -13.10 6.65 -0.71
N GLU A 197 -12.66 6.84 -1.95
CA GLU A 197 -13.22 7.85 -2.84
C GLU A 197 -14.38 7.32 -3.71
N LYS A 198 -14.29 6.08 -4.15
CA LYS A 198 -15.25 5.39 -5.02
C LYS A 198 -15.49 3.94 -4.54
N PRO A 199 -15.97 3.74 -3.29
CA PRO A 199 -16.12 2.40 -2.71
C PRO A 199 -17.09 1.50 -3.48
N ALA A 200 -18.19 2.06 -4.03
CA ALA A 200 -19.17 1.30 -4.80
C ALA A 200 -18.57 0.80 -6.13
N ASP A 201 -17.83 1.64 -6.84
CA ASP A 201 -17.18 1.28 -8.11
C ASP A 201 -16.12 0.21 -7.89
N LEU A 202 -15.32 0.35 -6.81
CA LEU A 202 -14.39 -0.69 -6.41
C LEU A 202 -15.13 -1.99 -6.09
N ALA A 203 -16.20 -1.95 -5.29
CA ALA A 203 -16.96 -3.15 -4.93
C ALA A 203 -17.53 -3.88 -6.16
N MET A 204 -18.11 -3.15 -7.12
CA MET A 204 -18.58 -3.74 -8.38
C MET A 204 -17.46 -4.44 -9.15
N LEU A 205 -16.27 -3.82 -9.23
CA LEU A 205 -15.10 -4.42 -9.87
C LEU A 205 -14.65 -5.71 -9.17
N LEU A 206 -14.71 -5.76 -7.84
CA LEU A 206 -14.31 -6.92 -7.05
C LEU A 206 -15.29 -8.10 -7.17
N SER A 207 -16.56 -7.81 -7.47
CA SER A 207 -17.61 -8.82 -7.67
C SER A 207 -17.61 -9.45 -9.07
N ALA A 208 -16.86 -8.90 -10.02
CA ALA A 208 -16.66 -9.43 -11.37
C ALA A 208 -15.48 -10.43 -11.44
#